data_AF-Q1ARW5-F1
#
_entry.id   AF-Q1ARW5-F1
#
_cell.length_a   1.000
_cell.length_b   1.000
_cell.length_c   1.000
_cell.angle_alpha   90.00
_cell.angle_beta   90.00
_cell.angle_gamma   90.00
#
_symmetry.space_group_name_H-M   'P 1'
#
loop_
_entity.id
_entity.type
_entity.pdbx_description
1 polymer ?
#
loop_
_entity_poly.entity_id
_entity_poly.type
_entity_poly.pdbx_seq_one_letter_code
_entity_poly.pdbx_strand_id
1 'polypeptide(L)'
;MLQERTGEEETTGLGGAVQDVSRGTQRELGPVADFFDRIYDYLTSTEFLVKLIAALAVILAGVFLYRVLTHGVPRVLRWRRDRAGRLDAEAVARIKRQDTAITLIRNALRYIVFTVVALFVISIFIGNPLPATAGATIIAAVLGFGAQSFLRDVIAGFSIIFEGQYAVGDFIEVHPPQGVSGIVEELGLRMTKLRTLSGELVFIPNGAMTGVTNYVSGQQRFNVEVQLSDPEAVSRVLAVLGEAAELYVRPPRLVDREESAGRTRLRIQAGVLPSMGWLVEENLVSRIKAAAGEEALAADPLIYKVDQANLQRIRQLIPETGEQALRDKPL
;
A
#
# COMPACT_ATOMS: atom_id res chain seq x y z
N MET A 1 -90.03 -32.55 -76.58
CA MET A 1 -90.38 -31.47 -75.64
C MET A 1 -89.68 -31.75 -74.32
N LEU A 2 -88.89 -30.78 -73.86
CA LEU A 2 -88.51 -30.50 -72.45
C LEU A 2 -87.64 -31.54 -71.73
N GLN A 3 -86.61 -31.19 -70.96
CA GLN A 3 -85.65 -30.09 -70.90
C GLN A 3 -84.65 -30.55 -69.81
N GLU A 4 -83.38 -30.25 -69.98
CA GLU A 4 -82.33 -30.49 -68.98
C GLU A 4 -82.70 -29.88 -67.60
N ARG A 5 -82.54 -30.67 -66.55
CA ARG A 5 -82.19 -30.18 -65.20
C ARG A 5 -81.08 -31.05 -64.65
N THR A 6 -79.87 -30.77 -65.11
CA THR A 6 -78.61 -31.21 -64.52
C THR A 6 -78.40 -30.57 -63.15
N GLY A 7 -77.71 -31.30 -62.27
CA GLY A 7 -77.55 -31.02 -60.86
C GLY A 7 -76.74 -29.77 -60.53
N GLU A 8 -77.30 -28.93 -59.66
CA GLU A 8 -76.64 -27.73 -59.14
C GLU A 8 -76.83 -27.49 -57.63
N GLU A 9 -77.49 -28.38 -56.87
CA GLU A 9 -77.84 -28.09 -55.46
C GLU A 9 -77.02 -28.84 -54.38
N GLU A 10 -76.32 -29.94 -54.68
CA GLU A 10 -75.60 -30.73 -53.65
C GLU A 10 -74.14 -30.29 -53.40
N THR A 11 -73.53 -29.51 -54.30
CA THR A 11 -72.14 -29.03 -54.17
C THR A 11 -72.02 -27.77 -53.30
N THR A 12 -73.14 -27.10 -52.99
CA THR A 12 -73.15 -25.81 -52.28
C THR A 12 -73.03 -25.98 -50.75
N GLY A 13 -73.54 -27.08 -50.19
CA GLY A 13 -73.50 -27.36 -48.74
C GLY A 13 -72.12 -27.81 -48.23
N LEU A 14 -71.41 -28.64 -49.01
CA LEU A 14 -70.06 -29.10 -48.66
C LEU A 14 -69.02 -27.97 -48.77
N GLY A 15 -69.16 -27.09 -49.77
CA GLY A 15 -68.32 -25.89 -49.90
C GLY A 15 -68.48 -24.92 -48.73
N GLY A 16 -69.71 -24.76 -48.23
CA GLY A 16 -70.01 -23.95 -47.04
C GLY A 16 -69.42 -24.52 -45.75
N ALA A 17 -69.55 -25.83 -45.52
CA ALA A 17 -68.98 -26.49 -44.34
C ALA A 17 -67.44 -26.47 -44.33
N VAL A 18 -66.79 -26.64 -45.49
CA VAL A 18 -65.33 -26.51 -45.63
C VAL A 18 -64.88 -25.06 -45.41
N GLN A 19 -65.64 -24.08 -45.90
CA GLN A 19 -65.37 -22.67 -45.61
C GLN A 19 -65.56 -22.32 -44.14
N ASP A 20 -66.56 -22.88 -43.46
CA ASP A 20 -66.79 -22.63 -42.03
C ASP A 20 -65.75 -23.29 -41.13
N VAL A 21 -65.29 -24.50 -41.47
CA VAL A 21 -64.15 -25.13 -40.78
C VAL A 21 -62.88 -24.31 -41.01
N SER A 22 -62.59 -23.91 -42.26
CA SER A 22 -61.43 -23.07 -42.56
C SER A 22 -61.49 -21.70 -41.86
N ARG A 23 -62.67 -21.10 -41.74
CA ARG A 23 -62.89 -19.83 -41.01
C ARG A 23 -62.77 -20.02 -39.50
N GLY A 24 -63.24 -21.13 -38.94
CA GLY A 24 -63.06 -21.49 -37.54
C GLY A 24 -61.60 -21.73 -37.19
N THR A 25 -60.88 -22.49 -38.03
CA THR A 25 -59.44 -22.73 -37.90
C THR A 25 -58.63 -21.43 -38.03
N GLN A 26 -58.95 -20.54 -38.96
CA GLN A 26 -58.31 -19.21 -39.04
C GLN A 26 -58.64 -18.31 -37.84
N ARG A 27 -59.86 -18.40 -37.27
CA ARG A 27 -60.24 -17.64 -36.08
C ARG A 27 -59.43 -18.02 -34.84
N GLU A 28 -59.13 -19.32 -34.68
CA GLU A 28 -58.38 -19.81 -33.53
C GLU A 28 -56.85 -19.78 -33.74
N LEU A 29 -56.37 -20.06 -34.95
CA LEU A 29 -54.94 -20.07 -35.25
C LEU A 29 -54.39 -18.71 -35.72
N GLY A 30 -55.23 -17.78 -36.16
CA GLY A 30 -54.84 -16.44 -36.60
C GLY A 30 -54.05 -15.66 -35.54
N PRO A 31 -54.53 -15.55 -34.29
CA PRO A 31 -53.79 -14.87 -33.22
C PRO A 31 -52.44 -15.52 -32.88
N VAL A 32 -52.34 -16.84 -33.05
CA VAL A 32 -51.10 -17.61 -32.84
C VAL A 32 -50.12 -17.37 -33.99
N ALA A 33 -50.60 -17.42 -35.24
CA ALA A 33 -49.80 -17.08 -36.42
C ALA A 33 -49.29 -15.63 -36.32
N ASP A 34 -50.16 -14.67 -36.01
CA ASP A 34 -49.79 -13.26 -35.81
C ASP A 34 -48.78 -13.06 -34.67
N PHE A 35 -48.81 -13.91 -33.65
CA PHE A 35 -47.81 -13.90 -32.57
C PHE A 35 -46.44 -14.37 -33.08
N PHE A 36 -46.39 -15.47 -33.84
CA PHE A 36 -45.15 -15.95 -34.44
C PHE A 36 -44.61 -15.01 -35.52
N ASP A 37 -45.48 -14.39 -36.32
CA ASP A 37 -45.09 -13.41 -37.34
C ASP A 37 -44.50 -12.15 -36.69
N ARG A 38 -45.12 -11.64 -35.60
CA ARG A 38 -44.53 -10.53 -34.83
C ARG A 38 -43.18 -10.87 -34.22
N ILE A 39 -42.99 -12.10 -33.76
CA ILE A 39 -41.69 -12.59 -33.26
C ILE A 39 -40.69 -12.68 -34.40
N TYR A 40 -41.10 -13.24 -35.55
CA TYR A 40 -40.26 -13.39 -36.71
C TYR A 40 -39.80 -12.03 -37.27
N ASP A 41 -40.72 -11.07 -37.38
CA ASP A 41 -40.43 -9.71 -37.83
C ASP A 41 -39.52 -8.97 -36.85
N TYR A 42 -39.72 -9.16 -35.53
CA TYR A 42 -38.84 -8.58 -34.51
C TYR A 42 -37.43 -9.20 -34.55
N LEU A 43 -37.32 -10.53 -34.62
CA LEU A 43 -36.04 -11.25 -34.67
C LEU A 43 -35.26 -10.98 -35.96
N THR A 44 -35.97 -10.75 -37.07
CA THR A 44 -35.37 -10.43 -38.38
C THR A 44 -35.16 -8.93 -38.57
N SER A 45 -35.60 -8.10 -37.62
CA SER A 45 -35.41 -6.65 -37.68
C SER A 45 -33.92 -6.28 -37.66
N THR A 46 -33.55 -5.28 -38.46
CA THR A 46 -32.19 -4.72 -38.46
C THR A 46 -31.78 -4.23 -37.07
N GLU A 47 -32.73 -3.70 -36.30
CA GLU A 47 -32.48 -3.22 -34.94
C GLU A 47 -32.11 -4.37 -33.99
N PHE A 48 -32.83 -5.49 -34.03
CA PHE A 48 -32.51 -6.67 -33.24
C PHE A 48 -31.18 -7.28 -33.63
N LEU A 49 -30.88 -7.39 -34.94
CA LEU A 49 -29.60 -7.90 -35.43
C LEU A 49 -28.42 -7.03 -34.98
N VAL A 50 -28.55 -5.70 -35.04
CA VAL A 50 -27.52 -4.77 -34.55
C VAL A 50 -27.32 -4.92 -33.04
N LYS A 51 -28.40 -5.03 -32.26
CA LYS A 51 -28.34 -5.29 -30.81
C LYS A 51 -27.68 -6.63 -30.50
N LEU A 52 -27.97 -7.67 -31.27
CA LEU A 52 -27.39 -9.00 -31.12
C LEU A 52 -25.87 -9.01 -31.41
N ILE A 53 -25.45 -8.35 -32.49
CA ILE A 53 -24.03 -8.20 -32.84
C ILE A 53 -23.30 -7.39 -31.76
N ALA A 54 -23.90 -6.29 -31.28
CA ALA A 54 -23.33 -5.48 -30.22
C ALA A 54 -23.18 -6.28 -28.91
N ALA A 55 -24.20 -7.06 -28.52
CA ALA A 55 -24.14 -7.92 -27.34
C ALA A 55 -23.04 -8.99 -27.46
N LEU A 56 -22.91 -9.61 -28.63
CA LEU A 56 -21.85 -10.59 -28.89
C LEU A 56 -20.47 -9.95 -28.82
N ALA A 57 -20.29 -8.75 -29.38
CA ALA A 57 -19.04 -8.00 -29.30
C ALA A 57 -18.66 -7.67 -27.85
N VAL A 58 -19.61 -7.25 -27.01
CA VAL A 58 -19.40 -7.00 -25.58
C VAL A 58 -19.00 -8.28 -24.84
N ILE A 59 -19.68 -9.40 -25.09
CA ILE A 59 -19.34 -10.69 -24.48
C ILE A 59 -17.93 -11.11 -24.87
N LEU A 60 -17.56 -11.01 -26.16
CA LEU A 60 -16.23 -11.33 -26.65
C LEU A 60 -15.16 -10.43 -26.02
N ALA A 61 -15.42 -9.12 -25.92
CA ALA A 61 -14.53 -8.17 -25.26
C ALA A 61 -14.35 -8.51 -23.76
N GLY A 62 -15.44 -8.88 -23.08
CA GLY A 62 -15.40 -9.30 -21.67
C GLY A 62 -14.61 -10.60 -21.46
N VAL A 63 -14.82 -11.61 -22.31
CA VAL A 63 -14.05 -12.86 -22.27
C VAL A 63 -12.57 -12.61 -22.58
N PHE A 64 -12.28 -11.75 -23.56
CA PHE A 64 -10.93 -11.32 -23.88
C PHE A 64 -10.26 -10.64 -22.69
N LEU A 65 -10.93 -9.65 -22.08
CA LEU A 65 -10.45 -8.95 -20.88
C LEU A 65 -10.19 -9.92 -19.71
N TYR A 66 -11.14 -10.82 -19.45
CA TYR A 66 -10.98 -11.86 -18.42
C TYR A 66 -9.77 -12.75 -18.70
N ARG A 67 -9.57 -13.19 -19.95
CA ARG A 67 -8.38 -13.96 -20.35
C ARG A 67 -7.10 -13.17 -20.16
N VAL A 68 -7.06 -11.90 -20.56
CA VAL A 68 -5.87 -11.04 -20.38
C VAL A 68 -5.52 -10.89 -18.90
N LEU A 69 -6.49 -10.56 -18.04
CA LEU A 69 -6.22 -10.42 -16.61
C LEU A 69 -5.81 -11.76 -15.95
N THR A 70 -6.44 -12.88 -16.32
CA THR A 70 -6.19 -14.17 -15.65
C THR A 70 -5.04 -14.99 -16.21
N HIS A 71 -4.67 -14.79 -17.48
CA HIS A 71 -3.62 -15.56 -18.18
C HIS A 71 -2.45 -14.68 -18.66
N GLY A 72 -2.62 -13.37 -18.83
CA GLY A 72 -1.54 -12.45 -19.21
C GLY A 72 -0.63 -12.09 -18.03
N VAL A 73 -1.23 -11.71 -16.89
CA VAL A 73 -0.50 -11.31 -15.67
C VAL A 73 0.43 -12.43 -15.13
N PRO A 74 0.02 -13.71 -15.07
CA PRO A 74 0.90 -14.76 -14.58
C PRO A 74 2.02 -15.14 -15.56
N ARG A 75 1.84 -14.93 -16.87
CA ARG A 75 2.88 -15.24 -17.87
C ARG A 75 4.07 -14.27 -17.78
N VAL A 76 3.80 -13.00 -17.51
CA VAL A 76 4.86 -11.99 -17.32
C VAL A 76 5.58 -12.19 -15.98
N LEU A 77 4.84 -12.54 -14.91
CA LEU A 77 5.45 -12.78 -13.59
C LEU A 77 6.28 -14.08 -13.52
N ARG A 78 5.86 -15.15 -14.23
CA ARG A 78 6.58 -16.44 -14.21
C ARG A 78 7.90 -16.41 -14.96
N TRP A 79 8.09 -15.50 -15.92
CA TRP A 79 9.34 -15.38 -16.67
C TRP A 79 10.55 -14.99 -15.79
N ARG A 80 10.31 -14.42 -14.59
CA ARG A 80 11.37 -14.11 -13.61
C ARG A 80 11.62 -15.21 -12.56
N ARG A 81 10.86 -16.31 -12.53
CA ARG A 81 10.89 -17.28 -11.40
C ARG A 81 11.60 -18.61 -11.69
N ASP A 82 12.01 -18.89 -12.91
CA ASP A 82 12.66 -20.16 -13.28
C ASP A 82 14.17 -20.23 -12.97
N ARG A 83 14.67 -19.46 -11.98
CA ARG A 83 16.08 -19.49 -11.54
C ARG A 83 16.31 -19.77 -10.04
N ALA A 84 15.33 -20.26 -9.31
CA ALA A 84 15.54 -20.68 -7.91
C ALA A 84 15.19 -22.16 -7.74
N GLY A 85 16.21 -22.98 -7.46
CA GLY A 85 16.13 -24.43 -7.35
C GLY A 85 15.46 -24.96 -6.08
N ARG A 86 15.30 -26.30 -6.07
CA ARG A 86 14.89 -27.25 -5.01
C ARG A 86 13.93 -26.70 -3.93
N LEU A 87 12.69 -27.17 -3.98
CA LEU A 87 11.61 -26.79 -3.06
C LEU A 87 11.64 -27.64 -1.79
N ASP A 88 11.92 -27.02 -0.65
CA ASP A 88 11.71 -27.59 0.69
C ASP A 88 10.22 -27.66 1.08
N ALA A 89 9.87 -28.44 2.10
CA ALA A 89 8.50 -28.61 2.61
C ALA A 89 7.84 -27.28 3.02
N GLU A 90 8.61 -26.28 3.45
CA GLU A 90 8.13 -24.92 3.70
C GLU A 90 7.70 -24.17 2.43
N ALA A 91 8.36 -24.45 1.29
CA ALA A 91 7.97 -23.90 0.00
C ALA A 91 6.63 -24.48 -0.46
N VAL A 92 6.35 -25.75 -0.19
CA VAL A 92 5.07 -26.41 -0.50
C VAL A 92 3.90 -25.81 0.29
N ALA A 93 4.09 -25.50 1.59
CA ALA A 93 3.08 -24.81 2.40
C ALA A 93 2.84 -23.37 1.93
N ARG A 94 3.90 -22.67 1.49
CA ARG A 94 3.84 -21.32 0.91
C ARG A 94 3.13 -21.31 -0.45
N ILE A 95 3.32 -22.35 -1.26
CA ILE A 95 2.61 -22.57 -2.54
C ILE A 95 1.12 -22.82 -2.30
N LYS A 96 0.73 -23.66 -1.34
CA LYS A 96 -0.69 -23.89 -1.02
C LYS A 96 -1.44 -22.62 -0.59
N ARG A 97 -0.81 -21.73 0.19
CA ARG A 97 -1.42 -20.43 0.56
C ARG A 97 -1.52 -19.47 -0.64
N GLN A 98 -0.55 -19.51 -1.55
CA GLN A 98 -0.59 -18.75 -2.80
C GLN A 98 -1.72 -19.24 -3.71
N ASP A 99 -1.97 -20.54 -3.79
CA ASP A 99 -3.03 -21.11 -4.63
C ASP A 99 -4.44 -20.71 -4.16
N THR A 100 -4.70 -20.68 -2.85
CA THR A 100 -5.99 -20.20 -2.32
C THR A 100 -6.20 -18.72 -2.63
N ALA A 101 -5.19 -17.86 -2.39
CA ALA A 101 -5.30 -16.44 -2.68
C ALA A 101 -5.48 -16.16 -4.18
N ILE A 102 -4.73 -16.85 -5.04
CA ILE A 102 -4.86 -16.75 -6.50
C ILE A 102 -6.24 -17.22 -6.96
N THR A 103 -6.76 -18.29 -6.36
CA THR A 103 -8.11 -18.80 -6.67
C THR A 103 -9.19 -17.81 -6.25
N LEU A 104 -9.07 -17.21 -5.06
CA LEU A 104 -10.00 -16.17 -4.58
C LEU A 104 -9.98 -14.94 -5.49
N ILE A 105 -8.81 -14.44 -5.86
CA ILE A 105 -8.67 -13.29 -6.78
C ILE A 105 -9.26 -13.62 -8.16
N ARG A 106 -8.98 -14.81 -8.71
CA ARG A 106 -9.52 -15.26 -10.00
C ARG A 106 -11.04 -15.38 -9.96
N ASN A 107 -11.60 -15.88 -8.87
CA ASN A 107 -13.05 -16.01 -8.69
C ASN A 107 -13.70 -14.63 -8.54
N ALA A 108 -13.15 -13.77 -7.68
CA ALA A 108 -13.63 -12.39 -7.53
C ALA A 108 -13.63 -11.66 -8.87
N LEU A 109 -12.54 -11.76 -9.63
CA LEU A 109 -12.45 -11.15 -10.95
C LEU A 109 -13.45 -11.73 -11.95
N ARG A 110 -13.66 -13.05 -11.93
CA ARG A 110 -14.68 -13.70 -12.77
C ARG A 110 -16.06 -13.13 -12.49
N TYR A 111 -16.44 -12.98 -11.22
CA TYR A 111 -17.73 -12.41 -10.85
C TYR A 111 -17.85 -10.94 -11.26
N ILE A 112 -16.80 -10.13 -11.07
CA ILE A 112 -16.79 -8.72 -11.48
C ILE A 112 -16.99 -8.59 -13.00
N VAL A 113 -16.18 -9.30 -13.80
CA VAL A 113 -16.28 -9.22 -15.27
C VAL A 113 -17.65 -9.74 -15.75
N PHE A 114 -18.13 -10.85 -15.18
CA PHE A 114 -19.45 -11.38 -15.51
C PHE A 114 -20.56 -10.38 -15.23
N THR A 115 -20.59 -9.76 -14.06
CA THR A 115 -21.60 -8.76 -13.69
C THR A 115 -21.55 -7.55 -14.63
N VAL A 116 -20.35 -7.04 -14.93
CA VAL A 116 -20.19 -5.90 -15.86
C VAL A 116 -20.72 -6.27 -17.25
N VAL A 117 -20.30 -7.39 -17.82
CA VAL A 117 -20.75 -7.86 -19.14
C VAL A 117 -22.27 -8.05 -19.17
N ALA A 118 -22.84 -8.67 -18.12
CA ALA A 118 -24.28 -8.88 -18.02
C ALA A 118 -25.05 -7.56 -18.02
N LEU A 119 -24.59 -6.54 -17.27
CA LEU A 119 -25.23 -5.22 -17.24
C LEU A 119 -25.18 -4.52 -18.60
N PHE A 120 -24.04 -4.58 -19.31
CA PHE A 120 -23.92 -4.02 -20.66
C PHE A 120 -24.82 -4.74 -21.66
N VAL A 121 -24.89 -6.07 -21.62
CA VAL A 121 -25.79 -6.84 -22.49
C VAL A 121 -27.24 -6.46 -22.23
N ILE A 122 -27.68 -6.41 -20.96
CA ILE A 122 -29.05 -6.01 -20.58
C ILE A 122 -29.36 -4.59 -21.09
N SER A 123 -28.39 -3.67 -20.99
CA SER A 123 -28.55 -2.30 -21.48
C SER A 123 -28.81 -2.20 -22.98
N ILE A 124 -28.20 -3.07 -23.79
CA ILE A 124 -28.36 -3.04 -25.25
C ILE A 124 -29.81 -3.34 -25.65
N PHE A 125 -30.49 -4.21 -24.89
CA PHE A 125 -31.88 -4.60 -25.18
C PHE A 125 -32.91 -3.65 -24.56
N ILE A 126 -32.66 -3.13 -23.35
CA ILE A 126 -33.61 -2.26 -22.62
C ILE A 126 -33.52 -0.79 -23.08
N GLY A 127 -32.46 -0.39 -23.80
CA GLY A 127 -32.32 0.94 -24.38
C GLY A 127 -31.90 2.04 -23.39
N ASN A 128 -31.92 1.77 -22.08
CA ASN A 128 -31.38 2.69 -21.08
C ASN A 128 -30.58 1.97 -19.97
N PRO A 129 -29.23 2.06 -19.99
CA PRO A 129 -28.38 1.51 -18.93
C PRO A 129 -28.48 2.26 -17.60
N LEU A 130 -29.03 3.48 -17.58
CA LEU A 130 -28.87 4.42 -16.46
C LEU A 130 -29.26 3.81 -15.09
N PRO A 131 -30.41 3.13 -14.93
CA PRO A 131 -30.79 2.57 -13.63
C PRO A 131 -29.87 1.42 -13.18
N ALA A 132 -29.49 0.53 -14.11
CA ALA A 132 -28.61 -0.60 -13.83
C ALA A 132 -27.18 -0.15 -13.52
N THR A 133 -26.69 0.87 -14.24
CA THR A 133 -25.36 1.45 -14.07
C THR A 133 -25.29 2.28 -12.78
N ALA A 134 -26.37 2.97 -12.42
CA ALA A 134 -26.46 3.71 -11.16
C ALA A 134 -26.34 2.76 -9.94
N GLY A 135 -27.09 1.63 -9.95
CA GLY A 135 -26.96 0.60 -8.91
C GLY A 135 -25.55 -0.02 -8.84
N ALA A 136 -24.96 -0.32 -10.00
CA ALA A 136 -23.59 -0.82 -10.07
C ALA A 136 -22.56 0.18 -9.52
N THR A 137 -22.77 1.47 -9.73
CA THR A 137 -21.90 2.54 -9.21
C THR A 137 -21.90 2.57 -7.70
N ILE A 138 -23.07 2.41 -7.07
CA ILE A 138 -23.18 2.35 -5.60
C ILE A 138 -22.42 1.13 -5.06
N ILE A 139 -22.60 -0.04 -5.67
CA ILE A 139 -21.88 -1.26 -5.27
C ILE A 139 -20.37 -1.08 -5.44
N ALA A 140 -19.94 -0.48 -6.56
CA ALA A 140 -18.54 -0.19 -6.82
C ALA A 140 -17.96 0.81 -5.79
N ALA A 141 -18.72 1.83 -5.40
CA ALA A 141 -18.32 2.78 -4.38
C ALA A 141 -18.12 2.09 -3.02
N VAL A 142 -19.07 1.24 -2.60
CA VAL A 142 -18.97 0.48 -1.34
C VAL A 142 -17.73 -0.45 -1.35
N LEU A 143 -17.50 -1.17 -2.44
CA LEU A 143 -16.30 -2.00 -2.61
C LEU A 143 -15.01 -1.16 -2.60
N GLY A 144 -15.05 0.01 -3.24
CA GLY A 144 -13.94 0.98 -3.25
C GLY A 144 -13.60 1.49 -1.87
N PHE A 145 -14.60 1.82 -1.05
CA PHE A 145 -14.40 2.20 0.35
C PHE A 145 -13.79 1.05 1.17
N GLY A 146 -14.22 -0.19 0.93
CA GLY A 146 -13.62 -1.36 1.58
C GLY A 146 -12.15 -1.59 1.21
N ALA A 147 -11.75 -1.24 -0.02
CA ALA A 147 -10.38 -1.38 -0.53
C ALA A 147 -9.51 -0.13 -0.34
N GLN A 148 -10.05 0.97 0.19
CA GLN A 148 -9.37 2.26 0.26
C GLN A 148 -8.05 2.19 1.06
N SER A 149 -8.05 1.48 2.18
CA SER A 149 -6.85 1.30 3.00
C SER A 149 -5.75 0.55 2.24
N PHE A 150 -6.12 -0.46 1.46
CA PHE A 150 -5.18 -1.20 0.64
C PHE A 150 -4.51 -0.33 -0.41
N LEU A 151 -5.29 0.48 -1.13
CA LEU A 151 -4.74 1.38 -2.13
C LEU A 151 -3.81 2.42 -1.50
N ARG A 152 -4.20 2.98 -0.33
CA ARG A 152 -3.36 3.90 0.44
C ARG A 152 -2.02 3.26 0.79
N ASP A 153 -2.03 2.03 1.28
CA ASP A 153 -0.82 1.29 1.66
C ASP A 153 0.11 1.10 0.46
N VAL A 154 -0.43 0.70 -0.70
CA VAL A 154 0.36 0.47 -1.92
C VAL A 154 0.98 1.75 -2.45
N ILE A 155 0.21 2.84 -2.48
CA ILE A 155 0.72 4.15 -2.94
C ILE A 155 1.82 4.64 -1.98
N ALA A 156 1.59 4.55 -0.67
CA ALA A 156 2.59 4.95 0.32
C ALA A 156 3.87 4.12 0.20
N GLY A 157 3.76 2.80 0.05
CA GLY A 157 4.94 1.94 -0.14
C GLY A 157 5.68 2.21 -1.44
N PHE A 158 4.96 2.50 -2.52
CA PHE A 158 5.58 2.94 -3.76
C PHE A 158 6.36 4.25 -3.56
N SER A 159 5.78 5.26 -2.89
CA SER A 159 6.46 6.52 -2.59
C SER A 159 7.71 6.32 -1.72
N ILE A 160 7.64 5.49 -0.68
CA ILE A 160 8.79 5.16 0.19
C ILE A 160 9.96 4.61 -0.65
N ILE A 161 9.67 3.65 -1.54
CA ILE A 161 10.69 3.02 -2.39
C ILE A 161 11.19 3.99 -3.47
N PHE A 162 10.28 4.74 -4.09
CA PHE A 162 10.61 5.65 -5.19
C PHE A 162 11.44 6.85 -4.73
N GLU A 163 11.12 7.41 -3.57
CA GLU A 163 11.84 8.54 -2.98
C GLU A 163 13.06 8.09 -2.17
N GLY A 164 13.19 6.78 -1.89
CA GLY A 164 14.31 6.24 -1.11
C GLY A 164 14.33 6.76 0.33
N GLN A 165 13.17 6.88 0.97
CA GLN A 165 13.08 7.44 2.34
C GLN A 165 13.87 6.61 3.37
N TYR A 166 13.85 5.28 3.20
CA TYR A 166 14.65 4.32 3.95
C TYR A 166 14.76 3.00 3.19
N ALA A 167 15.75 2.18 3.55
CA ALA A 167 16.03 0.91 2.91
C ALA A 167 16.05 -0.26 3.91
N VAL A 168 16.11 -1.48 3.38
CA VAL A 168 16.34 -2.68 4.20
C VAL A 168 17.69 -2.56 4.89
N GLY A 169 17.71 -2.78 6.20
CA GLY A 169 18.88 -2.61 7.06
C GLY A 169 18.94 -1.28 7.82
N ASP A 170 18.12 -0.29 7.44
CA ASP A 170 18.07 0.98 8.18
C ASP A 170 17.39 0.80 9.54
N PHE A 171 17.88 1.52 10.55
CA PHE A 171 17.17 1.65 11.82
C PHE A 171 16.22 2.83 11.71
N ILE A 172 14.91 2.56 11.80
CA ILE A 172 13.88 3.58 11.68
C ILE A 172 13.00 3.62 12.92
N GLU A 173 12.42 4.78 13.17
CA GLU A 173 11.29 4.97 14.07
C GLU A 173 10.07 5.42 13.26
N VAL A 174 8.96 4.74 13.48
CA VAL A 174 7.69 5.02 12.80
C VAL A 174 6.78 5.77 13.76
N HIS A 175 6.22 6.88 13.27
CA HIS A 175 5.33 7.76 14.02
C HIS A 175 3.85 7.31 13.93
N PRO A 176 2.94 7.82 14.79
CA PRO A 176 1.69 7.18 15.22
C PRO A 176 0.85 6.49 14.13
N PRO A 177 0.08 5.43 14.48
CA PRO A 177 -0.55 5.25 15.80
C PRO A 177 0.28 4.58 16.92
N GLN A 178 1.42 3.94 16.64
CA GLN A 178 2.30 3.37 17.66
C GLN A 178 3.75 3.73 17.34
N GLY A 179 4.45 4.38 18.28
CA GLY A 179 5.88 4.70 18.17
C GLY A 179 6.71 3.43 18.25
N VAL A 180 7.02 2.83 17.10
CA VAL A 180 7.80 1.59 17.03
C VAL A 180 9.13 1.91 16.37
N SER A 181 10.22 1.48 17.02
CA SER A 181 11.58 1.59 16.49
C SER A 181 12.21 0.22 16.28
N GLY A 182 12.98 0.09 15.21
CA GLY A 182 13.61 -1.17 14.85
C GLY A 182 14.37 -1.12 13.53
N ILE A 183 15.02 -2.24 13.21
CA ILE A 183 15.71 -2.43 11.93
C ILE A 183 14.71 -2.90 10.88
N VAL A 184 14.75 -2.30 9.69
CA VAL A 184 13.94 -2.73 8.55
C VAL A 184 14.46 -4.07 8.04
N GLU A 185 13.68 -5.14 8.20
CA GLU A 185 14.02 -6.45 7.64
C GLU A 185 13.49 -6.63 6.22
N GLU A 186 12.29 -6.13 5.96
CA GLU A 186 11.61 -6.29 4.67
C GLU A 186 10.82 -5.02 4.36
N LEU A 187 11.00 -4.52 3.15
CA LEU A 187 10.26 -3.39 2.60
C LEU A 187 9.41 -3.90 1.43
N GLY A 188 8.12 -4.06 1.66
CA GLY A 188 7.14 -4.44 0.64
C GLY A 188 6.32 -3.24 0.16
N LEU A 189 5.58 -3.42 -0.94
CA LEU A 189 4.68 -2.37 -1.45
C LEU A 189 3.55 -2.02 -0.48
N ARG A 190 3.03 -2.98 0.29
CA ARG A 190 1.91 -2.75 1.23
C ARG A 190 2.36 -2.61 2.69
N MET A 191 3.40 -3.33 3.08
CA MET A 191 3.82 -3.46 4.48
C MET A 191 5.33 -3.30 4.58
N THR A 192 5.78 -2.69 5.67
CA THR A 192 7.16 -2.73 6.13
C THR A 192 7.25 -3.61 7.36
N LYS A 193 8.30 -4.43 7.43
CA LYS A 193 8.58 -5.33 8.53
C LYS A 193 9.78 -4.82 9.31
N LEU A 194 9.57 -4.55 10.59
CA LEU A 194 10.59 -4.07 11.52
C LEU A 194 10.94 -5.15 12.54
N ARG A 195 12.23 -5.27 12.87
CA ARG A 195 12.69 -6.03 14.03
C ARG A 195 13.02 -5.07 15.16
N THR A 196 12.32 -5.18 16.29
CA THR A 196 12.59 -4.37 17.49
C THR A 196 13.90 -4.81 18.15
N LEU A 197 14.43 -3.98 19.05
CA LEU A 197 15.62 -4.34 19.84
C LEU A 197 15.41 -5.56 20.73
N SER A 198 14.17 -5.79 21.17
CA SER A 198 13.76 -6.99 21.91
C SER A 198 13.66 -8.24 21.03
N GLY A 199 13.83 -8.10 19.71
CA GLY A 199 13.82 -9.20 18.74
C GLY A 199 12.45 -9.49 18.12
N GLU A 200 11.40 -8.75 18.47
CA GLU A 200 10.05 -8.94 17.96
C GLU A 200 9.94 -8.46 16.51
N LEU A 201 9.04 -9.06 15.74
CA LEU A 201 8.76 -8.67 14.36
C LEU A 201 7.43 -7.91 14.29
N VAL A 202 7.50 -6.64 13.90
CA VAL A 202 6.35 -5.76 13.76
C VAL A 202 6.06 -5.54 12.28
N PHE A 203 4.81 -5.77 11.88
CA PHE A 203 4.34 -5.58 10.52
C PHE A 203 3.46 -4.34 10.46
N ILE A 204 3.91 -3.31 9.74
CA ILE A 204 3.24 -2.00 9.70
C ILE A 204 2.75 -1.75 8.27
N PRO A 205 1.45 -1.46 8.08
CA PRO A 205 0.94 -1.00 6.79
C PRO A 205 1.55 0.35 6.42
N ASN A 206 2.05 0.48 5.20
CA ASN A 206 2.75 1.69 4.76
C ASN A 206 1.85 2.93 4.80
N GLY A 207 0.55 2.77 4.54
CA GLY A 207 -0.42 3.86 4.54
C GLY A 207 -0.89 4.28 5.93
N ALA A 208 -0.51 3.53 6.98
CA ALA A 208 -0.75 3.88 8.37
C ALA A 208 0.38 4.74 8.96
N MET A 209 1.54 4.80 8.32
CA MET A 209 2.69 5.59 8.77
C MET A 209 2.43 7.06 8.49
N THR A 210 2.35 7.88 9.53
CA THR A 210 2.20 9.33 9.40
C THR A 210 3.53 10.03 9.16
N GLY A 211 4.63 9.42 9.63
CA GLY A 211 5.99 9.88 9.42
C GLY A 211 6.99 8.80 9.80
N VAL A 212 8.22 8.94 9.30
CA VAL A 212 9.32 8.03 9.60
C VAL A 212 10.57 8.84 9.90
N THR A 213 11.26 8.50 10.97
CA THR A 213 12.61 9.00 11.28
C THR A 213 13.61 7.91 10.95
N ASN A 214 14.41 8.15 9.91
CA ASN A 214 15.52 7.27 9.56
C ASN A 214 16.79 7.70 10.31
N TYR A 215 17.33 6.80 11.11
CA TYR A 215 18.61 7.02 11.78
C TYR A 215 19.74 6.56 10.87
N VAL A 216 20.09 7.38 9.87
CA VAL A 216 21.12 7.10 8.84
C VAL A 216 22.46 6.63 9.42
N SER A 217 22.81 7.07 10.63
CA SER A 217 24.06 6.67 11.29
C SER A 217 23.97 5.39 12.14
N GLY A 218 22.80 4.75 12.17
CA GLY A 218 22.46 3.56 12.97
C GLY A 218 22.35 3.80 14.47
N GLN A 219 22.51 5.05 14.92
CA GLN A 219 22.57 5.43 16.33
C GLN A 219 22.14 6.88 16.53
N GLN A 220 21.78 7.22 17.76
CA GLN A 220 21.76 8.58 18.26
C GLN A 220 23.10 8.91 18.91
N ARG A 221 23.62 10.10 18.60
CA ARG A 221 24.86 10.62 19.20
C ARG A 221 24.52 11.62 20.28
N PHE A 222 25.10 11.41 21.44
CA PHE A 222 25.01 12.31 22.58
C PHE A 222 26.38 12.90 22.86
N ASN A 223 26.39 14.18 23.22
CA ASN A 223 27.54 14.83 23.83
C ASN A 223 27.17 15.18 25.27
N VAL A 224 28.09 14.89 26.18
CA VAL A 224 27.99 15.21 27.61
C VAL A 224 29.17 16.11 27.94
N GLU A 225 28.88 17.33 28.38
CA GLU A 225 29.88 18.28 28.84
C GLU A 225 29.90 18.35 30.36
N VAL A 226 31.10 18.17 30.93
CA VAL A 226 31.32 18.14 32.37
C VAL A 226 32.40 19.15 32.70
N GLN A 227 32.17 20.01 33.69
CA GLN A 227 33.18 20.95 34.18
C GLN A 227 33.60 20.56 35.59
N LEU A 228 34.89 20.30 35.76
CA LEU A 228 35.50 19.80 36.99
C LEU A 228 36.52 20.80 37.53
N SER A 229 36.54 20.95 38.85
CA SER A 229 37.44 21.86 39.57
C SER A 229 38.72 21.16 40.05
N ASP A 230 38.71 19.83 40.08
CA ASP A 230 39.75 18.99 40.67
C ASP A 230 40.39 18.05 39.63
N PRO A 231 41.73 18.05 39.47
CA PRO A 231 42.44 17.11 38.60
C PRO A 231 42.25 15.63 38.95
N GLU A 232 42.03 15.28 40.23
CA GLU A 232 41.78 13.87 40.60
C GLU A 232 40.40 13.43 40.12
N ALA A 233 39.38 14.28 40.25
CA ALA A 233 38.04 14.05 39.69
C ALA A 233 38.07 13.78 38.18
N VAL A 234 38.92 14.50 37.43
CA VAL A 234 39.11 14.24 35.98
C VAL A 234 39.56 12.80 35.75
N SER A 235 40.54 12.32 36.51
CA SER A 235 41.09 10.97 36.37
C SER A 235 40.04 9.91 36.72
N ARG A 236 39.24 10.13 37.78
CA ARG A 236 38.13 9.23 38.17
C ARG A 236 37.05 9.15 37.10
N VAL A 237 36.63 10.29 36.54
CA VAL A 237 35.60 10.33 35.48
C VAL A 237 36.08 9.58 34.25
N LEU A 238 37.33 9.77 33.81
CA LEU A 238 37.89 9.07 32.65
C LEU A 238 37.97 7.55 32.86
N ALA A 239 38.28 7.09 34.08
CA ALA A 239 38.28 5.66 34.40
C ALA A 239 36.89 5.02 34.22
N VAL A 240 35.84 5.71 34.68
CA VAL A 240 34.45 5.22 34.59
C VAL A 240 33.93 5.14 33.15
N LEU A 241 34.45 5.94 32.22
CA LEU A 241 34.10 5.81 30.80
C LEU A 241 34.56 4.47 30.21
N GLY A 242 35.70 3.94 30.67
CA GLY A 242 36.25 2.68 30.19
C GLY A 242 35.43 1.45 30.60
N GLU A 243 34.73 1.51 31.73
CA GLU A 243 33.92 0.41 32.26
C GLU A 243 32.54 0.29 31.59
N ALA A 244 32.06 1.34 30.93
CA ALA A 244 30.69 1.44 30.42
C ALA A 244 30.52 0.96 28.96
N ALA A 245 31.36 0.08 28.43
CA ALA A 245 31.45 -0.15 26.98
C ALA A 245 30.33 -1.01 26.36
N GLU A 246 29.77 -2.00 27.07
CA GLU A 246 29.02 -3.08 26.41
C GLU A 246 27.60 -2.72 25.95
N LEU A 247 26.94 -1.76 26.60
CA LEU A 247 25.55 -1.39 26.29
C LEU A 247 25.45 -0.27 25.23
N TYR A 248 26.57 0.28 24.78
CA TYR A 248 26.62 1.41 23.86
C TYR A 248 26.98 0.95 22.45
N VAL A 249 26.31 1.50 21.44
CA VAL A 249 26.70 1.31 20.04
C VAL A 249 28.08 1.92 19.77
N ARG A 250 28.33 3.09 20.36
CA ARG A 250 29.67 3.67 20.48
C ARG A 250 29.95 3.96 21.95
N PRO A 251 30.94 3.26 22.54
CA PRO A 251 31.34 3.48 23.92
C PRO A 251 31.63 4.96 24.22
N PRO A 252 31.32 5.43 25.43
CA PRO A 252 31.59 6.79 25.84
C PRO A 252 33.09 7.06 25.78
N ARG A 253 33.48 8.12 25.07
CA ARG A 253 34.89 8.51 24.90
C ARG A 253 35.07 10.02 25.03
N LEU A 254 36.24 10.42 25.51
CA LEU A 254 36.65 11.82 25.50
C LEU A 254 36.90 12.28 24.06
N VAL A 255 36.23 13.36 23.66
CA VAL A 255 36.42 14.02 22.36
C VAL A 255 37.26 15.28 22.51
N ASP A 256 37.12 15.98 23.64
CA ASP A 256 37.77 17.25 23.87
C ASP A 256 38.07 17.46 25.34
N ARG A 257 39.18 18.13 25.63
CA ARG A 257 39.59 18.54 26.96
C ARG A 257 40.14 19.95 26.88
N GLU A 258 39.47 20.85 27.58
CA GLU A 258 39.85 22.26 27.66
C GLU A 258 40.11 22.62 29.12
N GLU A 259 41.23 23.30 29.38
CA GLU A 259 41.59 23.75 30.72
C GLU A 259 41.54 25.28 30.75
N SER A 260 40.70 25.85 31.61
CA SER A 260 40.48 27.29 31.70
C SER A 260 40.22 27.70 33.14
N ALA A 261 40.97 28.70 33.61
CA ALA A 261 40.83 29.31 34.94
C ALA A 261 40.77 28.29 36.10
N GLY A 262 41.63 27.27 36.08
CA GLY A 262 41.69 26.24 37.13
C GLY A 262 40.54 25.22 37.08
N ARG A 263 39.73 25.24 36.00
CA ARG A 263 38.68 24.24 35.75
C ARG A 263 39.00 23.47 34.47
N THR A 264 38.69 22.18 34.49
CA THR A 264 38.79 21.32 33.32
C THR A 264 37.40 21.03 32.77
N ARG A 265 37.15 21.41 31.51
CA ARG A 265 35.97 21.02 30.75
C ARG A 265 36.28 19.77 29.94
N LEU A 266 35.50 18.71 30.17
CA LEU A 266 35.55 17.47 29.41
C LEU A 266 34.33 17.39 28.51
N ARG A 267 34.54 17.10 27.22
CA ARG A 267 33.48 16.78 26.28
C ARG A 267 33.53 15.31 25.94
N ILE A 268 32.50 14.58 26.38
CA ILE A 268 32.37 13.14 26.22
C ILE A 268 31.33 12.87 25.15
N GLN A 269 31.59 11.94 24.24
CA GLN A 269 30.63 11.51 23.23
C GLN A 269 30.31 10.05 23.42
N ALA A 270 29.02 9.72 23.35
CA ALA A 270 28.51 8.36 23.38
C ALA A 270 27.48 8.16 22.24
N GLY A 271 27.44 6.95 21.68
CA GLY A 271 26.45 6.56 20.69
C GLY A 271 25.57 5.45 21.24
N VAL A 272 24.26 5.65 21.20
CA VAL A 272 23.27 4.67 21.68
C VAL A 272 22.19 4.45 20.62
N LEU A 273 21.46 3.36 20.74
CA LEU A 273 20.27 3.16 19.94
C LEU A 273 19.22 4.22 20.32
N PRO A 274 18.39 4.69 19.38
CA PRO A 274 17.45 5.77 19.63
C PRO A 274 16.52 5.57 20.84
N SER A 275 16.05 4.34 21.07
CA SER A 275 15.21 3.98 22.20
C SER A 275 15.98 3.77 23.52
N MET A 276 17.31 3.90 23.50
CA MET A 276 18.20 3.73 24.65
C MET A 276 18.85 5.05 25.09
N GLY A 277 18.22 6.20 24.81
CA GLY A 277 18.72 7.52 25.24
C GLY A 277 18.97 7.62 26.75
N TRP A 278 18.18 6.90 27.56
CA TRP A 278 18.31 6.82 29.02
C TRP A 278 19.68 6.29 29.47
N LEU A 279 20.37 5.47 28.66
CA LEU A 279 21.74 5.02 28.96
C LEU A 279 22.69 6.21 29.08
N VAL A 280 22.51 7.26 28.28
CA VAL A 280 23.31 8.47 28.39
C VAL A 280 22.70 9.43 29.41
N GLU A 281 21.41 9.74 29.25
CA GLU A 281 20.73 10.79 30.01
C GLU A 281 20.72 10.52 31.51
N GLU A 282 20.59 9.25 31.90
CA GLU A 282 20.48 8.84 33.30
C GLU A 282 21.71 8.04 33.75
N ASN A 283 22.05 6.95 33.05
CA ASN A 283 23.07 6.01 33.52
C ASN A 283 24.49 6.60 33.45
N LEU A 284 24.89 7.12 32.29
CA LEU A 284 26.23 7.71 32.11
C LEU A 284 26.41 8.94 32.99
N VAL A 285 25.41 9.82 33.05
CA VAL A 285 25.49 11.04 33.85
C VAL A 285 25.55 10.72 35.35
N SER A 286 24.75 9.77 35.84
CA SER A 286 24.81 9.34 37.23
C SER A 286 26.19 8.78 37.59
N ARG A 287 26.76 7.94 36.71
CA ARG A 287 28.13 7.41 36.86
C ARG A 287 29.19 8.51 36.87
N ILE A 288 29.08 9.49 35.98
CA ILE A 288 29.99 10.65 35.94
C ILE A 288 29.89 11.47 37.23
N LYS A 289 28.67 11.76 37.70
CA LYS A 289 28.45 12.51 38.94
C LYS A 289 29.05 11.80 40.14
N ALA A 290 28.82 10.49 40.25
CA ALA A 290 29.38 9.66 41.31
C ALA A 290 30.92 9.62 41.28
N ALA A 291 31.52 9.55 40.09
CA ALA A 291 32.98 9.52 39.91
C ALA A 291 33.65 10.88 40.19
N ALA A 292 33.00 11.97 39.79
CA ALA A 292 33.48 13.33 40.02
C ALA A 292 33.47 13.67 41.51
N GLY A 293 32.38 13.33 42.21
CA GLY A 293 32.06 13.82 43.55
C GLY A 293 31.30 15.15 43.49
N GLU A 294 30.34 15.34 44.40
CA GLU A 294 29.44 16.52 44.38
C GLU A 294 30.20 17.86 44.46
N GLU A 295 31.27 17.92 45.24
CA GLU A 295 32.06 19.15 45.46
C GLU A 295 32.96 19.51 44.26
N ALA A 296 33.29 18.54 43.41
CA ALA A 296 34.21 18.75 42.30
C ALA A 296 33.51 19.30 41.04
N LEU A 297 32.20 19.14 40.93
CA LEU A 297 31.39 19.58 39.80
C LEU A 297 31.14 21.09 39.87
N ALA A 298 31.58 21.83 38.86
CA ALA A 298 31.30 23.26 38.78
C ALA A 298 29.82 23.55 38.44
N ALA A 299 29.17 22.61 37.74
CA ALA A 299 27.75 22.63 37.38
C ALA A 299 27.30 21.20 37.03
N ASP A 300 25.99 21.00 36.91
CA ASP A 300 25.43 19.76 36.40
C ASP A 300 25.91 19.47 34.96
N PRO A 301 26.20 18.20 34.61
CA PRO A 301 26.58 17.80 33.27
C PRO A 301 25.54 18.23 32.23
N LEU A 302 25.99 18.92 31.19
CA LEU A 302 25.14 19.35 30.08
C LEU A 302 25.06 18.25 29.03
N ILE A 303 23.84 17.86 28.66
CA ILE A 303 23.59 16.80 27.68
C ILE A 303 22.93 17.40 26.46
N TYR A 304 23.45 17.09 25.27
CA TYR A 304 22.83 17.54 24.03
C TYR A 304 23.03 16.56 22.87
N LYS A 305 22.02 16.45 22.01
CA LYS A 305 21.97 15.56 20.83
C LYS A 305 22.31 16.36 19.57
N VAL A 306 23.60 16.59 19.35
CA VAL A 306 24.08 17.37 18.19
C VAL A 306 25.02 16.53 17.36
N ASP A 307 24.66 16.35 16.08
CA ASP A 307 25.58 15.80 15.09
C ASP A 307 26.52 16.89 14.56
N GLN A 308 27.80 16.77 14.90
CA GLN A 308 28.83 17.74 14.53
C GLN A 308 28.96 17.89 13.01
N ALA A 309 28.78 16.81 12.24
CA ALA A 309 28.83 16.87 10.79
C ALA A 309 27.68 17.72 10.22
N ASN A 310 26.46 17.54 10.75
CA ASN A 310 25.32 18.37 10.37
C ASN A 310 25.50 19.83 10.82
N LEU A 311 26.03 20.07 12.02
CA LEU A 311 26.27 21.42 12.52
C LEU A 311 27.32 22.17 11.69
N GLN A 312 28.36 21.50 11.22
CA GLN A 312 29.33 22.08 10.28
C GLN A 312 28.68 22.46 8.94
N ARG A 313 27.82 21.60 8.38
CA ARG A 313 27.05 21.93 7.16
C ARG A 313 26.15 23.13 7.37
N ILE A 314 25.43 23.19 8.51
CA ILE A 314 24.58 24.34 8.84
C ILE A 314 25.43 25.62 8.95
N ARG A 315 26.59 25.56 9.61
CA ARG A 315 27.49 26.72 9.72
C ARG A 315 27.96 27.24 8.36
N GLN A 316 28.23 26.36 7.40
CA GLN A 316 28.60 26.76 6.03
C GLN A 316 27.47 27.47 5.27
N LEU A 317 26.21 27.26 5.67
CA LEU A 317 25.04 27.89 5.07
C LEU A 317 24.70 29.25 5.71
N ILE A 318 25.25 29.56 6.88
CA ILE A 318 25.06 30.84 7.53
C ILE A 318 26.01 31.83 6.84
N PRO A 319 25.51 32.83 6.09
CA PRO A 319 26.38 33.85 5.52
C PRO A 319 27.11 34.56 6.66
N GLU A 320 28.43 34.76 6.52
CA GLU A 320 29.23 35.55 7.46
C GLU A 320 28.68 36.98 7.50
N THR A 321 27.74 37.22 8.41
CA THR A 321 27.07 38.49 8.52
C THR A 321 27.92 39.39 9.40
N GLY A 322 28.77 40.21 8.79
CA GLY A 322 29.07 41.56 9.28
C GLY A 322 29.98 41.73 10.51
N GLU A 323 30.57 40.69 11.11
CA GLU A 323 31.52 40.91 12.22
C GLU A 323 32.88 41.48 11.76
N GLN A 324 33.26 41.28 10.50
CA GLN A 324 34.42 41.96 9.89
C GLN A 324 34.14 43.44 9.58
N ALA A 325 32.89 43.81 9.28
CA ALA A 325 32.52 45.21 8.97
C ALA A 325 32.49 46.12 10.21
N LEU A 326 32.45 45.56 11.42
CA LEU A 326 32.50 46.32 12.68
C LEU A 326 33.92 46.41 13.27
N ARG A 327 34.87 45.58 12.81
CA ARG A 327 36.29 45.67 13.22
C ARG A 327 37.10 46.69 12.42
N ASP A 328 36.68 47.00 11.19
CA ASP A 328 37.40 47.90 10.28
C ASP A 328 36.83 49.33 10.22
N LYS A 329 35.99 49.74 11.18
CA LYS A 329 35.70 51.18 11.34
C LYS A 329 36.85 51.84 12.09
N PRO A 330 37.65 52.71 11.45
CA PRO A 330 38.52 53.60 12.21
C PRO A 330 37.63 54.51 13.08
N LEU A 331 38.06 54.70 14.34
CA LEU A 331 37.46 55.60 15.32
C LEU A 331 37.30 57.03 14.79
#